data_AF-A0A968VTY4-F1
#
_entry.id   AF-A0A968VTY4-F1
#
_cell.length_a   1.000
_cell.length_b   1.000
_cell.length_c   1.000
_cell.angle_alpha   90.00
_cell.angle_beta   90.00
_cell.angle_gamma   90.00
#
_symmetry.space_group_name_H-M   'P 1'
#
loop_
_entity.id
_entity.type
_entity.pdbx_description
1 polymer ?
#
loop_
_entity_poly.entity_id
_entity_poly.type
_entity_poly.pdbx_seq_one_letter_code
_entity_poly.pdbx_strand_id
1 'polypeptide(L)'
;RRGRFGFASASFYASFLAALDVERNAEKYFGELEILPEIRGAEVKLVQSKSIKDFLKWFNNDLELAKMLNPHVVENVWKGRMPLSRKHILRVPLMQESQARRELE
;
A
#
# COMPACT_ATOMS: atom_id res chain seq x y z
N ARG A 1 -38.25 7.31 8.11
CA ARG A 1 -37.51 7.96 6.98
C ARG A 1 -36.22 7.17 6.76
N ARG A 2 -36.02 6.56 5.58
CA ARG A 2 -34.74 5.96 5.16
C ARG A 2 -33.67 7.05 5.20
N GLY A 3 -32.59 6.83 5.94
CA GLY A 3 -31.45 7.74 6.01
C GLY A 3 -30.79 7.85 4.63
N ARG A 4 -31.04 8.94 3.92
CA ARG A 4 -30.23 9.32 2.78
C ARG A 4 -28.96 9.94 3.36
N PHE A 5 -27.80 9.39 3.04
CA PHE A 5 -26.55 10.14 3.18
C PHE A 5 -26.68 11.40 2.33
N GLY A 6 -26.97 12.53 2.96
CA GLY A 6 -27.03 13.82 2.30
C GLY A 6 -25.61 14.25 1.95
N PHE A 7 -25.37 14.59 0.69
CA PHE A 7 -24.08 15.15 0.27
C PHE A 7 -24.01 16.60 0.77
N ALA A 8 -23.18 16.85 1.79
CA ALA A 8 -22.93 18.18 2.34
C ALA A 8 -21.93 18.96 1.46
N SER A 9 -22.29 19.15 0.18
CA SER A 9 -21.43 19.80 -0.82
C SER A 9 -20.96 21.20 -0.42
N ALA A 10 -21.83 21.97 0.26
CA ALA A 10 -21.58 23.36 0.61
C ALA A 10 -20.34 23.55 1.52
N SER A 11 -20.05 22.58 2.39
CA SER A 11 -18.88 22.63 3.28
C SER A 11 -17.63 22.00 2.67
N PHE A 12 -17.77 21.21 1.60
CA PHE A 12 -16.66 20.52 0.97
C PHE A 12 -15.74 21.48 0.21
N TYR A 13 -16.31 22.50 -0.46
CA TYR A 13 -15.51 23.48 -1.20
C TYR A 13 -14.61 24.31 -0.27
N ALA A 14 -15.15 24.82 0.84
CA ALA A 14 -14.37 25.55 1.83
C ALA A 14 -13.27 24.68 2.47
N SER A 15 -13.60 23.42 2.79
CA SER A 15 -12.62 22.46 3.33
C SER A 15 -11.53 22.12 2.32
N PHE A 16 -11.87 22.01 1.04
CA PHE A 16 -10.91 21.79 -0.04
C PHE A 16 -9.98 22.99 -0.23
N LEU A 17 -10.50 24.23 -0.22
CA LEU A 17 -9.67 25.44 -0.28
C LEU A 17 -8.74 25.55 0.92
N ALA A 18 -9.22 25.22 2.12
CA ALA A 18 -8.39 25.17 3.32
C ALA A 18 -7.26 24.11 3.19
N ALA A 19 -7.58 22.91 2.69
CA ALA A 19 -6.58 21.88 2.46
C ALA A 19 -5.54 22.30 1.40
N LEU A 20 -5.97 22.97 0.32
CA LEU A 20 -5.08 23.50 -0.72
C LEU A 20 -4.18 24.62 -0.20
N ASP A 21 -4.71 25.52 0.65
CA ASP A 21 -3.90 26.57 1.28
C ASP A 21 -2.85 25.97 2.23
N VAL A 22 -3.24 24.98 3.03
CA VAL A 22 -2.34 24.26 3.94
C VAL A 22 -1.27 23.50 3.17
N GLU A 23 -1.61 22.85 2.06
CA GLU A 23 -0.65 22.12 1.22
C GLU A 23 0.37 23.08 0.57
N ARG A 24 -0.08 24.20 0.00
CA ARG A 24 0.81 25.20 -0.61
C ARG A 24 1.74 25.89 0.39
N ASN A 25 1.28 26.05 1.63
CA ASN A 25 2.03 26.69 2.70
C ASN A 25 2.47 25.67 3.77
N ALA A 26 2.73 24.41 3.37
CA ALA A 26 2.97 23.35 4.33
C ALA A 26 4.18 23.65 5.25
N GLU A 27 5.23 24.28 4.73
CA GLU A 27 6.40 24.69 5.53
C GLU A 27 6.05 25.69 6.64
N LYS A 28 5.08 26.59 6.40
CA LYS A 28 4.62 27.56 7.40
C LYS A 28 3.87 26.89 8.55
N TYR A 29 3.08 25.85 8.25
CA TYR A 29 2.21 25.20 9.23
C TYR A 29 2.87 24.00 9.93
N PHE A 30 3.81 23.33 9.26
CA PHE A 30 4.46 22.10 9.74
C PHE A 30 5.98 22.25 9.95
N GLY A 31 6.59 23.36 9.55
CA GLY A 31 8.04 23.57 9.61
C GLY A 31 8.80 22.89 8.48
N GLU A 32 10.08 22.58 8.70
CA GLU A 32 10.89 21.84 7.74
C GLU A 32 10.30 20.43 7.55
N LEU A 33 9.84 20.15 6.32
CA LEU A 33 9.19 18.88 5.99
C LEU A 33 10.25 17.86 5.59
N GLU A 34 10.33 16.77 6.36
CA GLU A 34 11.11 15.60 5.97
C GLU A 34 10.34 14.79 4.93
N ILE A 35 10.71 14.95 3.65
CA ILE A 35 10.12 14.18 2.55
C ILE A 35 10.75 12.78 2.55
N LEU A 36 9.97 11.79 2.98
CA LEU A 36 10.39 10.40 2.88
C LEU A 36 10.56 10.00 1.40
N PRO A 37 11.61 9.23 1.07
CA PRO A 37 11.81 8.74 -0.28
C PRO A 37 10.67 7.83 -0.71
N GLU A 38 10.41 7.82 -2.02
CA GLU A 38 9.44 6.92 -2.62
C GLU A 38 9.85 5.46 -2.35
N ILE A 39 8.93 4.70 -1.75
CA ILE A 39 9.10 3.26 -1.56
C ILE A 39 8.84 2.56 -2.89
N ARG A 40 9.91 2.26 -3.62
CA ARG A 40 9.86 1.59 -4.93
C ARG A 40 9.82 0.07 -4.79
N GLY A 41 8.96 -0.56 -5.59
CA GLY A 41 8.89 -2.01 -5.73
C GLY A 41 8.32 -2.39 -7.09
N ALA A 42 8.69 -3.56 -7.58
CA ALA A 42 8.10 -4.13 -8.79
C ALA A 42 6.73 -4.73 -8.46
N GLU A 43 5.73 -4.40 -9.27
CA GLU A 43 4.38 -4.96 -9.12
C GLU A 43 4.27 -6.31 -9.83
N VAL A 44 3.82 -7.31 -9.07
CA VAL A 44 3.73 -8.70 -9.52
C VAL A 44 2.35 -9.23 -9.18
N LYS A 45 1.66 -9.78 -10.19
CA LYS A 45 0.35 -10.39 -10.03
C LYS A 45 0.50 -11.88 -9.74
N LEU A 46 -0.14 -12.35 -8.67
CA LEU A 46 -0.12 -13.77 -8.35
C LEU A 46 -0.97 -14.60 -9.33
N VAL A 47 -0.34 -15.61 -9.94
CA VAL A 47 -1.02 -16.60 -10.80
C VAL A 47 -1.70 -17.69 -9.98
N GLN A 48 -1.12 -18.05 -8.84
CA GLN A 48 -1.66 -19.02 -7.89
C GLN A 48 -1.73 -18.47 -6.46
N SER A 49 -2.59 -19.07 -5.64
CA SER A 49 -2.61 -18.72 -4.22
C SER A 49 -1.31 -19.20 -3.59
N LYS A 50 -0.61 -18.33 -2.87
CA LYS A 50 0.64 -18.67 -2.17
C LYS A 50 0.50 -18.44 -0.67
N SER A 51 1.25 -19.23 0.08
CA SER A 51 1.38 -19.02 1.52
C SER A 51 2.24 -17.79 1.80
N ILE A 52 2.10 -17.21 3.00
CA ILE A 52 2.96 -16.09 3.41
C ILE A 52 4.44 -16.52 3.47
N LYS A 53 4.71 -17.78 3.81
CA LYS A 53 6.07 -18.33 3.89
C LYS A 53 6.76 -18.32 2.53
N ASP A 54 6.03 -18.63 1.46
CA ASP A 54 6.59 -18.61 0.10
C ASP A 54 6.79 -17.18 -0.39
N PHE A 55 5.87 -16.28 -0.05
CA PHE A 55 6.02 -14.87 -0.36
C PHE A 55 7.24 -14.23 0.31
N LEU A 56 7.50 -14.54 1.58
CA LEU A 56 8.63 -14.00 2.33
C LEU A 56 10.00 -14.41 1.76
N LYS A 57 10.09 -15.52 1.01
CA LYS A 57 11.33 -15.92 0.32
C LYS A 57 11.78 -14.86 -0.69
N TRP A 58 10.85 -14.11 -1.28
CA TRP A 58 11.16 -13.02 -2.21
C TRP A 58 11.72 -11.77 -1.52
N PHE A 59 11.68 -11.74 -0.18
CA PHE A 59 12.19 -10.65 0.66
C PHE A 59 13.35 -11.12 1.55
N ASN A 60 14.02 -12.22 1.22
CA ASN A 60 15.05 -12.84 2.07
C ASN A 60 14.55 -13.15 3.51
N ASN A 61 13.26 -13.44 3.66
CA ASN A 61 12.56 -13.61 4.94
C ASN A 61 12.45 -12.34 5.82
N ASP A 62 12.65 -11.16 5.26
CA ASP A 62 12.36 -9.89 5.94
C ASP A 62 10.86 -9.58 5.93
N LEU A 63 10.23 -9.77 7.09
CA LEU A 63 8.81 -9.52 7.28
C LEU A 63 8.46 -8.02 7.27
N GLU A 64 9.34 -7.18 7.81
CA GLU A 64 9.06 -5.75 7.96
C GLU A 64 9.17 -5.05 6.60
N LEU A 65 10.16 -5.42 5.79
CA LEU A 65 10.25 -4.97 4.40
C LEU A 65 9.02 -5.41 3.57
N ALA A 66 8.56 -6.65 3.75
CA ALA A 66 7.39 -7.16 3.05
C ALA A 66 6.12 -6.38 3.40
N LYS A 67 5.90 -6.06 4.69
CA LYS A 67 4.76 -5.24 5.14
C LYS A 67 4.86 -3.81 4.65
N MET A 68 6.05 -3.21 4.71
CA MET A 68 6.30 -1.84 4.26
C MET A 68 5.97 -1.67 2.77
N LEU A 69 6.34 -2.65 1.94
CA LEU A 69 6.03 -2.66 0.52
C LEU A 69 4.56 -3.00 0.21
N ASN A 70 3.88 -3.73 1.10
CA ASN A 70 2.53 -4.25 0.87
C ASN A 70 1.54 -3.87 1.98
N PRO A 71 1.31 -2.56 2.24
CA PRO A 71 0.44 -2.11 3.33
C PRO A 71 -1.04 -2.47 3.13
N HIS A 72 -1.42 -2.79 1.88
CA HIS A 72 -2.78 -3.22 1.54
C HIS A 72 -3.07 -4.68 1.92
N VAL A 73 -2.06 -5.47 2.29
CA VAL A 73 -2.23 -6.87 2.71
C VAL A 73 -2.73 -6.89 4.15
N VAL A 74 -3.86 -7.57 4.35
CA VAL A 74 -4.52 -7.64 5.66
C VAL A 74 -3.75 -8.50 6.67
N GLU A 75 -3.89 -8.17 7.95
CA GLU A 75 -3.24 -8.84 9.08
C GLU A 75 -3.47 -10.36 9.13
N ASN A 76 -4.65 -10.83 8.70
CA ASN A 76 -4.95 -12.27 8.65
C ASN A 76 -4.04 -13.03 7.67
N VAL A 77 -3.58 -12.39 6.61
CA VAL A 77 -2.64 -12.97 5.64
C VAL A 77 -1.24 -13.04 6.24
N TRP A 78 -0.79 -11.97 6.90
CA TRP A 78 0.50 -11.95 7.61
C TRP A 78 0.58 -12.99 8.72
N LYS A 79 -0.52 -13.20 9.46
CA LYS A 79 -0.66 -14.25 10.48
C LYS A 79 -0.80 -15.66 9.92
N GLY A 80 -0.81 -15.84 8.59
CA GLY A 80 -0.97 -17.14 7.92
C GLY A 80 -2.36 -17.77 8.08
N ARG A 81 -3.36 -17.02 8.55
CA ARG A 81 -4.76 -17.48 8.69
C ARG A 81 -5.49 -17.49 7.36
N MET A 82 -5.00 -16.70 6.39
CA MET A 82 -5.53 -16.62 5.04
C MET A 82 -4.36 -16.65 4.04
N PRO A 83 -4.49 -17.34 2.89
CA PRO A 83 -3.46 -17.30 1.87
C PRO A 83 -3.54 -16.01 1.05
N LEU A 84 -2.43 -15.65 0.39
CA LEU A 84 -2.43 -14.61 -0.62
C LEU A 84 -3.15 -15.14 -1.86
N SER A 85 -4.23 -14.46 -2.27
CA SER A 85 -5.05 -14.90 -3.41
C SER A 85 -4.53 -14.37 -4.74
N ARG A 86 -4.91 -15.02 -5.84
CA ARG A 86 -4.57 -14.64 -7.24
C ARG A 86 -5.00 -13.22 -7.66
N LYS A 87 -5.85 -12.58 -6.86
CA LYS A 87 -6.34 -11.22 -7.11
C LYS A 87 -5.40 -10.14 -6.56
N HIS A 88 -4.42 -10.52 -5.74
CA HIS A 88 -3.48 -9.57 -5.15
C HIS A 88 -2.42 -9.17 -6.17
N ILE A 89 -2.15 -7.86 -6.19
CA ILE A 89 -0.98 -7.27 -6.85
C ILE A 89 -0.01 -6.97 -5.72
N LEU A 90 1.12 -7.67 -5.72
CA LEU A 90 2.11 -7.55 -4.66
C LEU A 90 3.32 -6.78 -5.16
N ARG A 91 3.89 -5.96 -4.27
CA ARG A 91 5.12 -5.24 -4.50
C ARG A 91 6.28 -6.03 -3.92
N VAL A 92 7.21 -6.42 -4.77
CA VAL A 92 8.48 -7.06 -4.37
C VAL A 92 9.63 -6.08 -4.58
N PRO A 93 10.78 -6.25 -3.89
CA PRO A 93 11.90 -5.36 -4.11
C PRO A 93 12.45 -5.58 -5.53
N LEU A 94 12.92 -4.50 -6.16
CA LEU A 94 13.32 -4.48 -7.58
C LEU A 94 14.38 -5.54 -7.93
N MET A 95 15.28 -5.84 -6.99
CA MET A 95 16.32 -6.85 -7.16
C MET A 95 15.77 -8.28 -7.29
N GLN A 96 14.62 -8.58 -6.69
CA GLN A 96 14.02 -9.92 -6.66
C GLN A 96 12.88 -10.09 -7.69
N GLU A 97 12.64 -9.08 -8.52
CA GLU A 97 11.58 -9.13 -9.53
C GLU A 97 11.74 -10.33 -10.48
N SER A 98 12.94 -10.54 -11.03
CA SER A 98 13.19 -11.63 -11.99
C SER A 98 12.95 -13.00 -11.37
N GLN A 99 13.27 -13.16 -10.08
CA GLN A 99 13.02 -14.40 -9.34
C GLN A 99 11.52 -14.59 -9.11
N ALA A 100 10.81 -13.56 -8.65
CA ALA A 100 9.37 -13.62 -8.39
C ALA A 100 8.57 -13.94 -9.67
N ARG A 101 8.97 -13.35 -10.82
CA ARG A 101 8.32 -13.63 -12.12
C ARG A 101 8.53 -15.07 -12.58
N ARG A 102 9.76 -15.59 -12.49
CA ARG A 102 10.06 -17.00 -12.85
C ARG A 102 9.29 -18.01 -12.02
N GLU A 103 8.98 -17.68 -10.77
CA GLU A 103 8.24 -18.57 -9.86
C GLU A 103 6.71 -18.46 -10.00
N LEU A 104 6.24 -17.63 -10.93
CA LEU A 104 4.84 -17.38 -11.23
C LEU A 104 4.44 -17.78 -12.65
N GLU A 105 5.41 -17.95 -13.55
CA GLU A 105 5.25 -18.69 -14.82
C GLU A 105 5.01 -20.18 -14.55
#